data_AF-A0A819H075-F1
#
_entry.id   AF-A0A819H075-F1
#
_cell.length_a   1.000
_cell.length_b   1.000
_cell.length_c   1.000
_cell.angle_alpha   90.00
_cell.angle_beta   90.00
_cell.angle_gamma   90.00
#
_symmetry.space_group_name_H-M   'P 1'
#
loop_
_entity.id
_entity.type
_entity.pdbx_description
1 polymer ?
#
loop_
_entity_poly.entity_id
_entity_poly.type
_entity_poly.pdbx_seq_one_letter_code
_entity_poly.pdbx_strand_id
1 'polypeptide(L)'
;MFFWDQQPVPQIDSLCSLRAYIHHATIAAVHHSFVLQAIEKYVKIKRLTFLNNTSGKVSIVFIQWVFDFSFGLPVYLTGNMPKFPTENMCFVSITKLSVLICMFTITFIVSDVMLSVLYRRLVNYVRQASSRVQGNQSQQMRRDLIVVRRVVLLNAQLALVGIPSLIFIIFTIIHPDLSPIKWMRLLLLNTNTALCPMLIVLFWITPNLRQIFVECRNKAKTYISISTNRVRPVAETGRF
;
A
#
# COMPACT_ATOMS: atom_id res chain seq x y z
N MET A 1 10.62 -20.12 31.97
CA MET A 1 10.05 -21.38 31.47
C MET A 1 8.88 -20.98 30.59
N PHE A 2 9.09 -20.98 29.27
CA PHE A 2 8.16 -20.36 28.32
C PHE A 2 6.96 -21.28 28.09
N PHE A 3 5.74 -20.76 28.27
CA PHE A 3 4.46 -21.47 28.10
C PHE A 3 4.15 -21.89 26.65
N TRP A 4 5.13 -21.81 25.74
CA TRP A 4 5.03 -22.18 24.33
C TRP A 4 5.23 -23.68 24.06
N ASP A 5 5.69 -24.44 25.05
CA ASP A 5 6.18 -25.82 24.86
C ASP A 5 5.08 -26.91 24.85
N GLN A 6 3.81 -26.54 25.03
CA GLN A 6 2.68 -27.48 24.99
C GLN A 6 1.75 -27.30 23.78
N GLN A 7 2.14 -26.50 22.77
CA GLN A 7 1.39 -26.50 21.52
C GLN A 7 1.80 -27.71 20.66
N PRO A 8 0.83 -28.42 20.04
CA PRO A 8 1.12 -29.52 19.13
C PRO A 8 2.10 -29.04 18.05
N VAL A 9 3.02 -29.92 17.65
CA VAL A 9 4.07 -29.66 16.65
C VAL A 9 3.48 -28.80 15.52
N PRO A 10 4.02 -27.61 15.25
CA PRO A 10 3.46 -26.71 14.25
C PRO A 10 3.42 -27.43 12.91
N GLN A 11 2.21 -27.73 12.43
CA GLN A 11 2.02 -28.35 11.12
C GLN A 11 2.38 -27.32 10.06
N ILE A 12 3.39 -27.64 9.25
CA ILE A 12 3.80 -26.81 8.11
C ILE A 12 2.79 -27.04 6.98
N ASP A 13 1.80 -26.16 6.91
CA ASP A 13 0.85 -26.09 5.80
C ASP A 13 1.47 -25.18 4.72
N SER A 14 2.02 -25.80 3.67
CA SER A 14 2.81 -25.11 2.64
C SER A 14 2.02 -24.01 1.92
N LEU A 15 0.72 -24.22 1.71
CA LEU A 15 -0.18 -23.23 1.10
C LEU A 15 -0.42 -22.05 2.04
N CYS A 16 -0.60 -22.33 3.33
CA CYS A 16 -0.79 -21.31 4.36
C CYS A 16 0.46 -20.43 4.51
N SER A 17 1.65 -21.04 4.61
CA SER A 17 2.92 -20.30 4.68
C SER A 17 3.19 -19.50 3.40
N LEU A 18 2.86 -20.05 2.21
CA LEU A 18 2.98 -19.32 0.94
C LEU A 18 2.08 -18.08 0.91
N ARG A 19 0.82 -18.20 1.35
CA ARG A 19 -0.12 -17.06 1.44
C ARG A 19 0.39 -15.98 2.38
N ALA A 20 0.91 -16.37 3.55
CA ALA A 20 1.50 -15.43 4.51
C ALA A 20 2.72 -14.70 3.90
N TYR A 21 3.60 -15.43 3.24
CA TYR A 21 4.75 -14.85 2.54
C TYR A 21 4.33 -13.85 1.46
N ILE A 22 3.41 -14.22 0.56
CA ILE A 22 2.90 -13.32 -0.48
C ILE A 22 2.26 -12.07 0.13
N HIS A 23 1.50 -12.22 1.22
CA HIS A 23 0.89 -11.11 1.93
C HIS A 23 1.95 -10.13 2.48
N HIS A 24 2.97 -10.63 3.18
CA HIS A 24 4.05 -9.80 3.70
C HIS A 24 4.86 -9.11 2.60
N ALA A 25 5.22 -9.84 1.53
CA ALA A 25 5.93 -9.28 0.38
C ALA A 25 5.10 -8.18 -0.32
N THR A 26 3.80 -8.39 -0.46
CA THR A 26 2.89 -7.39 -1.06
C THR A 26 2.78 -6.14 -0.20
N ILE A 27 2.68 -6.29 1.13
CA ILE A 27 2.66 -5.14 2.05
C ILE A 27 3.95 -4.34 1.95
N ALA A 28 5.12 -5.02 1.94
CA ALA A 28 6.41 -4.37 1.75
C ALA A 28 6.47 -3.61 0.42
N ALA A 29 6.03 -4.26 -0.67
CA ALA A 29 5.99 -3.66 -1.99
C ALA A 29 5.10 -2.42 -2.07
N VAL A 30 3.97 -2.42 -1.37
CA VAL A 30 3.10 -1.24 -1.26
C VAL A 30 3.83 -0.08 -0.55
N HIS A 31 4.53 -0.34 0.57
CA HIS A 31 5.28 0.70 1.29
C HIS A 31 6.41 1.28 0.44
N HIS A 32 7.25 0.43 -0.16
CA HIS A 32 8.34 0.89 -1.01
C HIS A 32 7.83 1.59 -2.28
N SER A 33 6.69 1.19 -2.84
CA SER A 33 6.05 1.91 -3.94
C SER A 33 5.70 3.35 -3.57
N PHE A 34 5.27 3.64 -2.34
CA PHE A 34 5.04 5.02 -1.89
C PHE A 34 6.35 5.81 -1.78
N VAL A 35 7.43 5.18 -1.33
CA VAL A 35 8.76 5.81 -1.29
C VAL A 35 9.23 6.13 -2.71
N LEU A 36 9.10 5.19 -3.66
CA LEU A 36 9.44 5.42 -5.06
C LEU A 36 8.65 6.56 -5.69
N GLN A 37 7.34 6.63 -5.43
CA GLN A 37 6.50 7.76 -5.88
C GLN A 37 6.95 9.10 -5.26
N ALA A 38 7.40 9.10 -4.02
CA ALA A 38 7.93 10.29 -3.36
C ALA A 38 9.27 10.73 -3.97
N ILE A 39 10.16 9.78 -4.26
CA ILE A 39 11.44 10.02 -4.93
C ILE A 39 11.20 10.58 -6.33
N GLU A 40 10.29 10.00 -7.12
CA GLU A 40 9.95 10.48 -8.46
C GLU A 40 9.51 11.95 -8.42
N LYS A 41 8.61 12.31 -7.49
CA LYS A 41 8.15 13.69 -7.32
C LYS A 41 9.28 14.62 -6.93
N TYR A 42 10.13 14.20 -5.99
CA TYR A 42 11.27 14.98 -5.55
C TYR A 42 12.27 15.23 -6.69
N VAL A 43 12.58 14.21 -7.46
CA VAL A 43 13.47 14.26 -8.63
C VAL A 43 12.91 15.16 -9.72
N LYS A 44 11.61 15.03 -10.03
CA LYS A 44 10.93 15.89 -11.00
C LYS A 44 11.05 17.37 -10.64
N ILE A 45 10.92 17.69 -9.35
CA ILE A 45 11.07 19.05 -8.84
C ILE A 45 12.50 19.56 -8.96
N LYS A 46 13.49 18.70 -8.68
CA LYS A 46 14.91 19.01 -8.86
C LYS A 46 15.37 18.97 -10.31
N ARG A 47 14.49 18.62 -11.26
CA ARG A 47 14.75 18.48 -12.70
C ARG A 47 15.92 17.53 -13.00
N LEU A 48 16.12 16.48 -12.19
CA LEU A 48 17.14 15.47 -12.50
C LEU A 48 16.64 14.60 -13.66
N THR A 49 17.41 14.54 -14.74
CA THR A 49 17.02 13.93 -16.04
C THR A 49 16.92 12.41 -15.99
N PHE A 50 17.61 11.74 -15.07
CA PHE A 50 17.73 10.28 -15.02
C PHE A 50 16.39 9.54 -14.86
N LEU A 51 15.42 10.11 -14.14
CA LEU A 51 14.10 9.48 -13.89
C LEU A 51 12.99 9.96 -14.84
N ASN A 52 13.35 10.65 -15.93
CA ASN A 52 12.34 11.14 -16.87
C ASN A 52 11.89 10.05 -17.87
N ASN A 53 12.69 9.01 -18.07
CA ASN A 53 12.37 7.92 -18.99
C ASN A 53 11.39 6.90 -18.38
N THR A 54 10.31 6.59 -19.09
CA THR A 54 9.30 5.57 -18.70
C THR A 54 9.94 4.19 -18.49
N SER A 55 10.88 3.78 -19.33
CA SER A 55 11.57 2.49 -19.21
C SER A 55 12.36 2.38 -17.88
N GLY A 56 13.00 3.48 -17.45
CA GLY A 56 13.71 3.55 -16.18
C GLY A 56 12.76 3.40 -14.98
N LYS A 57 11.58 4.04 -15.03
CA LYS A 57 10.57 3.90 -13.97
C LYS A 57 10.07 2.47 -13.84
N VAL A 58 9.76 1.82 -14.96
CA VAL A 58 9.32 0.41 -14.97
C VAL A 58 10.42 -0.50 -14.42
N SER A 59 11.67 -0.27 -14.80
CA SER A 59 12.82 -1.03 -14.31
C SER A 59 12.99 -0.90 -12.80
N ILE A 60 12.87 0.31 -12.24
CA ILE A 60 12.97 0.55 -10.80
C ILE A 60 11.84 -0.13 -10.03
N VAL A 61 10.61 -0.07 -10.55
CA VAL A 61 9.48 -0.81 -9.96
C VAL A 61 9.79 -2.30 -9.98
N PHE A 62 10.22 -2.86 -11.10
CA PHE A 62 10.56 -4.28 -11.19
C PHE A 62 11.67 -4.68 -10.19
N ILE A 63 12.73 -3.89 -10.08
CA ILE A 63 13.82 -4.11 -9.12
C ILE A 63 13.29 -4.07 -7.67
N GLN A 64 12.41 -3.12 -7.35
CA GLN A 64 11.78 -3.03 -6.03
C GLN A 64 10.93 -4.28 -5.72
N TRP A 65 10.15 -4.78 -6.67
CA TRP A 65 9.41 -6.03 -6.49
C TRP A 65 10.34 -7.23 -6.28
N VAL A 66 11.40 -7.35 -7.08
CA VAL A 66 12.40 -8.42 -6.89
C VAL A 66 13.03 -8.33 -5.50
N PHE A 67 13.37 -7.11 -5.04
CA PHE A 67 13.91 -6.88 -3.70
C PHE A 67 12.93 -7.33 -2.60
N ASP A 68 11.65 -6.93 -2.69
CA ASP A 68 10.64 -7.24 -1.66
C ASP A 68 10.34 -8.72 -1.53
N PHE A 69 10.25 -9.43 -2.65
CA PHE A 69 10.08 -10.87 -2.64
C PHE A 69 11.36 -11.56 -2.14
N SER A 70 12.53 -11.15 -2.63
CA SER A 70 13.79 -11.77 -2.23
C SER A 70 14.10 -11.57 -0.74
N PHE A 71 13.72 -10.43 -0.16
CA PHE A 71 13.98 -10.12 1.24
C PHE A 71 13.15 -10.99 2.20
N GLY A 72 11.88 -11.27 1.87
CA GLY A 72 11.03 -12.16 2.67
C GLY A 72 11.32 -13.66 2.47
N LEU A 73 12.00 -14.03 1.39
CA LEU A 73 12.22 -15.43 1.00
C LEU A 73 12.99 -16.25 2.03
N PRO A 74 14.08 -15.78 2.68
CA PRO A 74 14.76 -16.52 3.73
C PRO A 74 13.84 -16.88 4.91
N VAL A 75 12.92 -15.99 5.28
CA VAL A 75 11.96 -16.22 6.38
C VAL A 75 10.98 -17.34 6.02
N TYR A 76 10.55 -17.38 4.75
CA TYR A 76 9.72 -18.45 4.22
C TYR A 76 10.47 -19.79 4.17
N LEU A 77 11.67 -19.83 3.58
CA LEU A 77 12.45 -21.06 3.40
C LEU A 77 12.91 -21.70 4.73
N THR A 78 13.09 -20.89 5.78
CA THR A 78 13.49 -21.37 7.11
C THR A 78 12.33 -21.90 7.96
N GLY A 79 11.11 -21.96 7.41
CA GLY A 79 9.94 -22.47 8.13
C GLY A 79 9.48 -21.59 9.29
N ASN A 80 9.89 -20.32 9.33
CA ASN A 80 9.53 -19.39 10.40
C ASN A 80 8.10 -18.82 10.24
N MET A 81 7.23 -19.47 9.47
CA MET A 81 5.83 -19.08 9.26
C MET A 81 4.89 -20.25 9.61
N PRO A 82 4.84 -20.69 10.88
CA PRO A 82 4.01 -21.81 11.30
C PRO A 82 2.52 -21.46 11.19
N LYS A 83 1.70 -22.49 10.98
CA LYS A 83 0.25 -22.40 11.13
C LYS A 83 -0.12 -22.30 12.60
N PHE A 84 -1.01 -21.39 12.95
CA PHE A 84 -1.51 -21.27 14.31
C PHE A 84 -2.51 -22.41 14.62
N PRO A 85 -2.46 -23.07 15.79
CA PRO A 85 -3.30 -24.26 16.04
C PRO A 85 -4.81 -23.97 16.03
N THR A 86 -5.19 -22.77 16.44
CA THR A 86 -6.59 -22.35 16.56
C THR A 86 -7.09 -21.57 15.35
N GLU A 87 -6.23 -21.33 14.36
CA GLU A 87 -6.51 -20.45 13.23
C GLU A 87 -6.01 -21.07 11.94
N ASN A 88 -6.81 -21.02 10.88
CA ASN A 88 -6.32 -21.36 9.53
C ASN A 88 -5.47 -20.21 8.93
N MET A 89 -4.57 -19.66 9.74
CA MET A 89 -3.71 -18.53 9.42
C MET A 89 -2.26 -18.85 9.75
N CYS A 90 -1.35 -18.38 8.89
CA CYS A 90 0.09 -18.47 9.09
C CYS A 90 0.66 -17.06 9.26
N PHE A 91 1.62 -16.93 10.17
CA PHE A 91 2.28 -15.67 10.42
C PHE A 91 3.73 -15.91 10.84
N VAL A 92 4.57 -14.89 10.75
CA VAL A 92 5.97 -14.97 11.19
C VAL A 92 6.00 -15.34 12.68
N SER A 93 6.76 -16.37 13.01
CA SER A 93 6.86 -16.88 14.38
C SER A 93 7.40 -15.81 15.31
N ILE A 94 6.63 -15.51 16.36
CA ILE A 94 6.99 -14.54 17.40
C ILE A 94 8.21 -15.02 18.21
N THR A 95 8.48 -16.33 18.22
CA THR A 95 9.66 -16.91 18.88
C THR A 95 10.98 -16.41 18.29
N LYS A 96 10.98 -15.89 17.05
CA LYS A 96 12.14 -15.25 16.43
C LYS A 96 11.94 -13.75 16.31
N LEU A 97 11.88 -13.09 17.47
CA LEU A 97 11.69 -11.65 17.60
C LEU A 97 12.69 -10.84 16.74
N SER A 98 13.94 -11.29 16.61
CA SER A 98 14.95 -10.63 15.78
C SER A 98 14.56 -10.55 14.30
N VAL A 99 13.98 -11.62 13.76
CA VAL A 99 13.49 -11.68 12.37
C VAL A 99 12.30 -10.75 12.20
N LEU A 100 11.37 -10.76 13.16
CA LEU A 100 10.19 -9.89 13.15
C LEU A 100 10.61 -8.41 13.17
N ILE A 101 11.51 -8.03 14.08
CA ILE A 101 12.03 -6.66 14.20
C ILE A 101 12.76 -6.26 12.91
N CYS A 102 13.59 -7.12 12.33
CA CYS A 102 14.32 -6.84 11.10
C CYS A 102 13.35 -6.58 9.94
N MET A 103 12.39 -7.48 9.74
CA MET A 103 11.35 -7.34 8.70
C MET A 103 10.54 -6.06 8.91
N PHE A 104 10.09 -5.79 10.13
CA PHE A 104 9.31 -4.60 10.46
C PHE A 104 10.12 -3.30 10.24
N THR A 105 11.37 -3.28 10.66
CA THR A 105 12.24 -2.10 10.54
C THR A 105 12.47 -1.73 9.09
N ILE A 106 12.82 -2.72 8.25
CA ILE A 106 13.12 -2.48 6.84
C ILE A 106 11.85 -2.09 6.07
N THR A 107 10.75 -2.81 6.29
CA THR A 107 9.52 -2.58 5.51
C THR A 107 8.75 -1.33 5.95
N PHE A 108 8.64 -1.08 7.26
CA PHE A 108 7.85 0.04 7.80
C PHE A 108 8.70 1.23 8.23
N ILE A 109 9.64 1.05 9.17
CA ILE A 109 10.35 2.18 9.80
C ILE A 109 11.20 2.92 8.76
N VAL A 110 12.02 2.21 7.99
CA VAL A 110 12.88 2.81 6.96
C VAL A 110 12.04 3.52 5.90
N SER A 111 10.98 2.85 5.42
CA SER A 111 10.04 3.43 4.45
C SER A 111 9.41 4.73 4.97
N ASP A 112 8.86 4.72 6.19
CA ASP A 112 8.17 5.87 6.79
C ASP A 112 9.14 7.04 7.05
N VAL A 113 10.36 6.76 7.51
CA VAL A 113 11.39 7.78 7.71
C VAL A 113 11.80 8.40 6.37
N MET A 114 12.08 7.58 5.35
CA MET A 114 12.42 8.08 4.01
C MET A 114 11.29 8.94 3.44
N LEU A 115 10.06 8.46 3.56
CA LEU A 115 8.86 9.13 3.10
C LEU A 115 8.67 10.49 3.80
N SER A 116 8.79 10.51 5.13
CA SER A 116 8.72 11.71 5.95
C SER A 116 9.83 12.73 5.64
N VAL A 117 11.06 12.28 5.35
CA VAL A 117 12.17 13.18 4.95
C VAL A 117 11.90 13.78 3.57
N LEU A 118 11.54 12.95 2.58
CA LEU A 118 11.25 13.40 1.22
C LEU A 118 10.10 14.42 1.21
N TYR A 119 9.05 14.18 2.01
CA TYR A 119 7.92 15.09 2.08
C TYR A 119 8.20 16.37 2.84
N ARG A 120 8.96 16.34 3.93
CA ARG A 120 9.44 17.57 4.57
C ARG A 120 10.21 18.44 3.58
N ARG A 121 11.10 17.84 2.78
CA ARG A 121 11.82 18.56 1.71
C ARG A 121 10.89 19.09 0.63
N LEU A 122 9.91 18.30 0.20
CA LEU A 122 8.90 18.69 -0.80
C LEU A 122 8.07 19.90 -0.34
N VAL A 123 7.56 19.86 0.88
CA VAL A 123 6.77 20.95 1.49
C VAL A 123 7.61 22.21 1.61
N ASN A 124 8.85 22.10 2.11
CA ASN A 124 9.74 23.25 2.24
C ASN A 124 10.04 23.89 0.88
N TYR A 125 10.26 23.07 -0.16
CA TYR A 125 10.44 23.57 -1.53
C TYR A 125 9.21 24.32 -2.03
N VAL A 126 8.01 23.76 -1.87
CA VAL A 126 6.75 24.41 -2.30
C VAL A 126 6.52 25.72 -1.55
N ARG A 127 6.80 25.77 -0.24
CA ARG A 127 6.71 27.01 0.55
C ARG A 127 7.68 28.08 0.05
N GLN A 128 8.92 27.72 -0.25
CA GLN A 128 9.91 28.66 -0.81
C GLN A 128 9.56 29.12 -2.23
N ALA A 129 8.99 28.22 -3.06
CA ALA A 129 8.50 28.59 -4.37
C ALA A 129 7.29 29.55 -4.26
N SER A 130 6.40 29.33 -3.29
CA SER A 130 5.20 30.15 -3.11
C SER A 130 5.48 31.61 -2.75
N SER A 131 6.58 31.88 -2.04
CA SER A 131 6.95 33.24 -1.67
C SER A 131 7.60 34.04 -2.81
N ARG A 132 7.98 33.40 -3.93
CA ARG A 132 8.75 34.02 -5.02
C ARG A 132 7.94 34.32 -6.29
N VAL A 133 6.64 34.01 -6.32
CA VAL A 133 5.86 33.91 -7.57
C VAL A 133 4.70 34.89 -7.62
N GLN A 134 4.66 35.73 -8.67
CA GLN A 134 3.52 36.57 -9.05
C GLN A 134 2.85 36.08 -10.35
N GLY A 135 1.52 36.22 -10.44
CA GLY A 135 0.72 36.11 -11.68
C GLY A 135 0.45 34.69 -12.19
N ASN A 136 1.34 34.12 -13.00
CA ASN A 136 1.04 32.94 -13.84
C ASN A 136 1.46 31.58 -13.24
N GLN A 137 2.46 31.51 -12.34
CA GLN A 137 2.80 30.22 -11.71
C GLN A 137 1.86 29.82 -10.56
N SER A 138 0.85 30.66 -10.25
CA SER A 138 -0.25 30.39 -9.32
C SER A 138 -0.99 29.08 -9.66
N GLN A 139 -1.25 28.81 -10.95
CA GLN A 139 -1.95 27.58 -11.36
C GLN A 139 -1.09 26.33 -11.17
N GLN A 140 0.21 26.40 -11.51
CA GLN A 140 1.13 25.29 -11.33
C GLN A 140 1.36 25.00 -9.85
N MET A 141 1.49 26.04 -9.03
CA MET A 141 1.59 25.94 -7.59
C MET A 141 0.34 25.33 -6.93
N ARG A 142 -0.87 25.68 -7.40
CA ARG A 142 -2.11 25.03 -6.94
C ARG A 142 -2.11 23.53 -7.26
N ARG A 143 -1.65 23.12 -8.45
CA ARG A 143 -1.53 21.70 -8.82
C ARG A 143 -0.54 20.98 -7.91
N ASP A 144 0.60 21.58 -7.62
CA ASP A 144 1.62 21.00 -6.73
C ASP A 144 1.12 20.89 -5.28
N LEU A 145 0.42 21.91 -4.76
CA LEU A 145 -0.23 21.87 -3.44
C LEU A 145 -1.27 20.75 -3.33
N ILE A 146 -2.08 20.55 -4.37
CA ILE A 146 -3.05 19.46 -4.41
C ILE A 146 -2.31 18.11 -4.32
N VAL A 147 -1.23 17.93 -5.10
CA VAL A 147 -0.41 16.70 -5.05
C VAL A 147 0.20 16.49 -3.66
N VAL A 148 0.70 17.54 -3.02
CA VAL A 148 1.24 17.46 -1.65
C VAL A 148 0.17 17.07 -0.64
N ARG A 149 -1.02 17.69 -0.68
CA ARG A 149 -2.13 17.36 0.24
C ARG A 149 -2.53 15.89 0.14
N ARG A 150 -2.65 15.39 -1.10
CA ARG A 150 -2.99 14.01 -1.42
C ARG A 150 -2.00 13.01 -0.80
N VAL A 151 -0.74 13.37 -0.91
CA VAL A 151 0.39 12.63 -0.39
C VAL A 151 0.42 12.62 1.14
N VAL A 152 0.15 13.75 1.79
CA VAL A 152 0.07 13.84 3.25
C VAL A 152 -1.04 12.94 3.79
N LEU A 153 -2.17 12.86 3.10
CA LEU A 153 -3.27 11.94 3.47
C LEU A 153 -2.82 10.47 3.38
N LEU A 154 -2.14 10.08 2.30
CA LEU A 154 -1.59 8.72 2.16
C LEU A 154 -0.57 8.40 3.26
N ASN A 155 0.30 9.36 3.61
CA ASN A 155 1.29 9.19 4.68
C ASN A 155 0.64 9.07 6.06
N ALA A 156 -0.33 9.93 6.37
CA ALA A 156 -1.08 9.86 7.62
C ALA A 156 -1.79 8.50 7.76
N GLN A 157 -2.31 7.98 6.64
CA GLN A 157 -2.92 6.66 6.62
C GLN A 157 -1.92 5.53 6.85
N LEU A 158 -0.74 5.57 6.21
CA LEU A 158 0.35 4.62 6.48
C LEU A 158 0.74 4.61 7.97
N ALA A 159 0.88 5.80 8.57
CA ALA A 159 1.16 5.93 9.99
C ALA A 159 0.04 5.32 10.87
N LEU A 160 -1.24 5.50 10.49
CA LEU A 160 -2.37 4.87 11.19
C LEU A 160 -2.31 3.33 11.16
N VAL A 161 -1.68 2.72 10.15
CA VAL A 161 -1.47 1.26 10.11
C VAL A 161 -0.22 0.86 10.90
N GLY A 162 0.86 1.62 10.73
CA GLY A 162 2.16 1.33 11.31
C GLY A 162 2.20 1.48 12.82
N ILE A 163 1.54 2.51 13.38
CA ILE A 163 1.57 2.79 14.82
C ILE A 163 0.94 1.67 15.66
N PRO A 164 -0.28 1.17 15.36
CA PRO A 164 -0.83 0.02 16.08
C PRO A 164 0.06 -1.23 15.97
N SER A 165 0.70 -1.42 14.82
CA SER A 165 1.64 -2.53 14.59
C SER A 165 2.89 -2.42 15.45
N LEU A 166 3.44 -1.21 15.59
CA LEU A 166 4.55 -0.90 16.51
C LEU A 166 4.17 -1.13 17.96
N ILE A 167 3.01 -0.59 18.39
CA ILE A 167 2.50 -0.76 19.75
C ILE A 167 2.35 -2.25 20.05
N PHE A 168 1.84 -3.04 19.11
CA PHE A 168 1.75 -4.48 19.25
C PHE A 168 3.12 -5.14 19.44
N ILE A 169 4.11 -4.84 18.60
CA ILE A 169 5.45 -5.41 18.72
C ILE A 169 6.05 -5.06 20.10
N ILE A 170 5.96 -3.79 20.52
CA ILE A 170 6.44 -3.35 21.83
C ILE A 170 5.71 -4.11 22.95
N PHE A 171 4.39 -4.25 22.85
CA PHE A 171 3.60 -4.96 23.84
C PHE A 171 3.95 -6.45 23.92
N THR A 172 4.24 -7.11 22.78
CA THR A 172 4.71 -8.51 22.79
C THR A 172 6.09 -8.69 23.42
N ILE A 173 6.94 -7.66 23.36
CA ILE A 173 8.25 -7.66 24.02
C ILE A 173 8.09 -7.50 25.54
N ILE A 174 7.18 -6.62 25.98
CA ILE A 174 6.95 -6.35 27.41
C ILE A 174 6.17 -7.49 28.07
N HIS A 175 5.19 -8.06 27.37
CA HIS A 175 4.27 -9.07 27.90
C HIS A 175 4.27 -10.36 27.07
N PRO A 176 5.35 -11.16 27.15
CA PRO A 176 5.46 -12.41 26.39
C PRO A 176 4.44 -13.47 26.82
N ASP A 177 3.85 -13.33 28.02
CA ASP A 177 2.89 -14.28 28.60
C ASP A 177 1.45 -14.08 28.11
N LEU A 178 1.13 -12.94 27.49
CA LEU A 178 -0.23 -12.71 26.97
C LEU A 178 -0.45 -13.46 25.66
N SER A 179 -1.66 -14.00 25.47
CA SER A 179 -2.02 -14.76 24.28
C SER A 179 -1.76 -13.95 22.98
N PRO A 180 -0.72 -14.25 22.20
CA PRO A 180 -0.34 -13.48 21.02
C PRO A 180 -1.37 -13.61 19.91
N ILE A 181 -2.20 -14.66 19.95
CA ILE A 181 -3.24 -14.95 18.97
C ILE A 181 -4.26 -13.80 18.89
N LYS A 182 -4.75 -13.28 20.03
CA LYS A 182 -5.74 -12.19 20.06
C LYS A 182 -5.21 -10.93 19.40
N TRP A 183 -3.97 -10.60 19.71
CA TRP A 183 -3.32 -9.40 19.21
C TRP A 183 -2.91 -9.52 17.73
N MET A 184 -2.49 -10.70 17.31
CA MET A 184 -2.20 -10.99 15.90
C MET A 184 -3.46 -10.87 15.03
N ARG A 185 -4.63 -11.31 15.51
CA ARG A 185 -5.92 -11.06 14.82
C ARG A 185 -6.18 -9.58 14.64
N LEU A 186 -5.95 -8.78 15.68
CA LEU A 186 -6.13 -7.33 15.63
C LEU A 186 -5.17 -6.69 14.62
N LEU A 187 -3.92 -7.16 14.56
CA LEU A 187 -2.92 -6.70 13.60
C LEU A 187 -3.31 -7.02 12.15
N LEU A 188 -3.73 -8.25 11.86
CA LEU A 188 -4.22 -8.68 10.54
C LEU A 188 -5.46 -7.88 10.13
N LEU A 189 -6.40 -7.70 11.06
CA LEU A 189 -7.60 -6.90 10.82
C LEU A 189 -7.25 -5.44 10.54
N ASN A 190 -6.36 -4.84 11.33
CA ASN A 190 -5.90 -3.46 11.13
C ASN A 190 -5.22 -3.27 9.76
N THR A 191 -4.36 -4.22 9.38
CA THR A 191 -3.63 -4.15 8.11
C THR A 191 -4.58 -4.29 6.92
N ASN A 192 -5.49 -5.28 6.95
CA ASN A 192 -6.45 -5.49 5.87
C ASN A 192 -7.49 -4.36 5.78
N THR A 193 -8.01 -3.91 6.92
CA THR A 193 -9.01 -2.83 6.94
C THR A 193 -8.41 -1.50 6.49
N ALA A 194 -7.11 -1.28 6.65
CA ALA A 194 -6.45 -0.06 6.19
C ALA A 194 -6.15 -0.02 4.70
N LEU A 195 -6.03 -1.17 4.02
CA LEU A 195 -5.82 -1.21 2.56
C LEU A 195 -7.05 -0.69 1.79
N CYS A 196 -8.26 -1.02 2.23
CA CYS A 196 -9.51 -0.54 1.61
C CYS A 196 -9.60 0.99 1.51
N PRO A 197 -9.50 1.77 2.61
CA PRO A 197 -9.52 3.22 2.54
C PRO A 197 -8.34 3.75 1.73
N MET A 198 -7.22 3.03 1.65
CA MET A 198 -6.05 3.50 0.89
C MET A 198 -6.34 3.48 -0.60
N LEU A 199 -6.97 2.41 -1.08
CA LEU A 199 -7.42 2.30 -2.47
C LEU A 199 -8.52 3.32 -2.78
N ILE A 200 -9.46 3.53 -1.86
CA ILE A 200 -10.52 4.55 -2.01
C ILE A 200 -9.88 5.95 -2.10
N VAL A 201 -8.99 6.28 -1.18
CA VAL A 201 -8.26 7.55 -1.15
C VAL A 201 -7.48 7.71 -2.43
N LEU A 202 -6.70 6.71 -2.86
CA LEU A 202 -5.92 6.75 -4.11
C LEU A 202 -6.82 6.98 -5.35
N PHE A 203 -7.98 6.32 -5.41
CA PHE A 203 -8.96 6.50 -6.47
C PHE A 203 -9.52 7.93 -6.50
N TRP A 204 -9.95 8.46 -5.35
CA TRP A 204 -10.45 9.83 -5.21
C TRP A 204 -9.38 10.88 -5.52
N ILE A 205 -8.15 10.57 -5.15
CA ILE A 205 -6.98 11.43 -5.30
C ILE A 205 -6.48 11.47 -6.74
N THR A 206 -6.65 10.42 -7.54
CA THR A 206 -6.04 10.37 -8.87
C THR A 206 -7.01 10.87 -9.94
N PRO A 207 -6.86 12.11 -10.46
CA PRO A 207 -7.83 12.71 -11.37
C PRO A 207 -7.91 11.94 -12.69
N ASN A 208 -6.80 11.37 -13.15
CA ASN A 208 -6.75 10.57 -14.38
C ASN A 208 -7.60 9.30 -14.25
N LEU A 209 -7.56 8.61 -13.10
CA LEU A 209 -8.41 7.44 -12.86
C LEU A 209 -9.89 7.83 -12.83
N ARG A 210 -10.20 8.96 -12.21
CA ARG A 210 -11.58 9.48 -12.18
C ARG A 210 -12.09 9.81 -13.59
N GLN A 211 -11.25 10.41 -14.44
CA GLN A 211 -11.60 10.73 -15.83
C GLN A 211 -11.84 9.46 -16.65
N ILE A 212 -10.94 8.47 -16.56
CA ILE A 212 -11.11 7.16 -17.23
C ILE A 212 -12.42 6.51 -16.79
N PHE A 213 -12.72 6.51 -15.49
CA PHE A 213 -13.95 5.91 -14.97
C PHE A 213 -15.21 6.63 -15.48
N VAL A 214 -15.21 7.96 -15.53
CA VAL A 214 -16.31 8.76 -16.09
C VAL A 214 -16.48 8.45 -17.58
N GLU A 215 -15.39 8.32 -18.34
CA GLU A 215 -15.43 7.98 -19.76
C GLU A 215 -16.01 6.58 -19.99
N CYS A 216 -15.55 5.58 -19.25
CA CYS A 216 -16.10 4.21 -19.29
C CYS A 216 -17.58 4.19 -18.93
N ARG A 217 -18.00 4.93 -17.89
CA ARG A 217 -19.40 5.04 -17.48
C ARG A 217 -20.27 5.65 -18.59
N ASN A 218 -19.78 6.69 -19.25
CA ASN A 218 -20.50 7.34 -20.35
C ASN A 218 -20.63 6.41 -21.55
N LYS A 219 -19.55 5.71 -21.94
CA LYS A 219 -19.59 4.69 -23.01
C LYS A 219 -20.62 3.59 -22.70
N ALA A 220 -20.63 3.07 -21.47
CA ALA A 220 -21.59 2.04 -21.06
C ALA A 220 -23.06 2.52 -21.18
N LYS A 221 -23.36 3.76 -20.78
CA LYS A 221 -24.70 4.34 -20.95
C LYS A 221 -25.09 4.45 -22.43
N THR A 222 -24.16 4.86 -23.30
CA THR A 222 -24.40 4.94 -24.75
C THR A 222 -24.71 3.56 -25.33
N TYR A 223 -23.92 2.53 -25.01
CA TYR A 223 -24.20 1.16 -25.46
C TYR A 223 -25.58 0.66 -25.01
N ILE A 224 -25.95 0.89 -23.75
CA ILE A 224 -27.26 0.50 -23.24
C ILE A 224 -28.36 1.20 -24.04
N SER A 225 -28.29 2.53 -24.25
CA SER A 225 -29.32 3.26 -25.03
C SER A 225 -29.49 2.78 -26.47
N ILE A 226 -28.39 2.39 -27.13
CA ILE A 226 -28.44 1.85 -28.50
C ILE A 226 -29.10 0.47 -28.50
N SER A 227 -28.80 -0.37 -27.51
CA SER A 227 -29.45 -1.69 -27.38
C SER A 227 -30.95 -1.57 -27.09
N THR A 228 -31.39 -0.60 -26.27
CA THR A 228 -32.81 -0.41 -25.94
C THR A 228 -33.61 0.13 -27.14
N ASN A 229 -33.00 0.99 -27.97
CA ASN A 229 -33.65 1.50 -29.18
C ASN A 229 -33.74 0.45 -30.30
N ARG A 230 -32.82 -0.51 -30.35
CA ARG A 230 -32.84 -1.59 -31.36
C ARG A 230 -33.88 -2.69 -31.04
N VAL A 231 -34.36 -2.77 -29.80
CA VAL A 231 -35.34 -3.76 -29.34
C VAL A 231 -36.76 -3.19 -29.25
N ARG A 232 -37.00 -1.91 -29.55
CA ARG A 232 -38.39 -1.45 -29.73
C ARG A 232 -38.96 -2.12 -30.98
N PRO A 233 -39.96 -3.03 -30.86
CA PRO A 233 -40.66 -3.50 -32.03
C PRO A 233 -41.28 -2.28 -32.70
N VAL A 234 -41.08 -2.17 -34.01
CA VAL A 234 -41.82 -1.23 -34.85
C VAL A 234 -43.28 -1.63 -34.67
N ALA A 235 -44.00 -0.92 -33.80
CA ALA A 235 -45.43 -1.08 -33.66
C ALA A 235 -46.00 -0.79 -35.04
N GLU A 236 -46.48 -1.86 -35.68
CA GLU A 236 -47.16 -1.83 -36.97
C GLU A 236 -48.22 -0.74 -36.91
N THR A 237 -47.96 0.40 -37.54
CA THR A 237 -48.99 1.36 -37.90
C THR A 237 -49.81 0.72 -39.03
N GLY A 238 -50.65 -0.24 -38.65
CA GLY A 238 -51.73 -0.74 -39.48
C GLY A 238 -52.75 0.37 -39.67
N ARG A 239 -52.68 1.05 -40.80
CA ARG A 239 -53.84 1.75 -41.37
C ARG A 239 -54.63 0.71 -42.15
N PHE A 240 -55.77 0.31 -41.60
CA PHE A 240 -56.90 -0.18 -42.38
C PHE A 240 -57.87 0.99 -42.59
#